data_AF-M2XXM7-F1
#
_entry.id   AF-M2XXM7-F1
#
_cell.length_a   1.000
_cell.length_b   1.000
_cell.length_c   1.000
_cell.angle_alpha   90.00
_cell.angle_beta   90.00
_cell.angle_gamma   90.00
#
_symmetry.space_group_name_H-M   'P 1'
#
loop_
_entity.id
_entity.type
_entity.pdbx_description
1 polymer ?
#
loop_
_entity_poly.entity_id
_entity_poly.type
_entity_poly.pdbx_seq_one_letter_code
_entity_poly.pdbx_strand_id
1 'polypeptide(L)'
;MTLESVDVFANHKGGCGKTVLLFHTACQYAKQHPQQKVCVMDMTVIGDISRLLLGGDVYESKNLNGLDEVAEKYSTTFLLEAAAQGVGKPLSTTNSKKRESSFYLHSPPPKGNNSSSGNIEVGNYMLQVSEINSHIPSNLFLTVGGGSKEQIVFDEDKKERIIGTLKESLHKDSDSWKVFLDTDGDLTFSCYTQIALCFADKVVIPLMPSYIDFRRVSSFLEEFYALQESKNGNAKILGIVWNNVDSQKNEPWKPFSNVFTPTNAVKSVIKDLNTHLARVAQHFSQIFYHPLPDDTQDEDKLCEMFSQSSSLLMRNFGVTGMASTDCGIPFCSMTKGELLGSRMKYQMNDESIKNMCLNIQELLDKLS
;
A
#
# COMPACT_ATOMS: atom_id res chain seq x y z
N MET A 1 -3.03 -2.68 23.90
CA MET A 1 -2.29 -2.23 22.70
C MET A 1 -3.15 -2.62 21.52
N THR A 2 -3.48 -1.67 20.64
CA THR A 2 -4.68 -1.79 19.79
C THR A 2 -4.46 -1.34 18.34
N LEU A 3 -3.40 -0.57 18.05
CA LEU A 3 -2.88 -0.34 16.69
C LEU A 3 -1.35 -0.38 16.77
N GLU A 4 -0.71 -1.28 16.03
CA GLU A 4 0.74 -1.47 16.02
C GLU A 4 1.46 -0.42 15.16
N SER A 5 1.03 -0.29 13.91
CA SER A 5 1.54 0.74 12.98
C SER A 5 0.68 0.82 11.72
N VAL A 6 0.79 1.95 11.05
CA VAL A 6 0.17 2.24 9.75
C VAL A 6 1.27 2.47 8.71
N ASP A 7 1.35 1.61 7.71
CA ASP A 7 2.39 1.70 6.67
C ASP A 7 1.76 2.02 5.32
N VAL A 8 2.30 3.00 4.60
CA VAL A 8 1.79 3.42 3.29
C VAL A 8 2.81 3.18 2.18
N PHE A 9 2.33 2.67 1.05
CA PHE A 9 3.09 2.56 -0.19
C PHE A 9 2.70 3.74 -1.08
N ALA A 10 3.63 4.69 -1.29
CA ALA A 10 3.33 5.95 -1.96
C ALA A 10 4.44 6.41 -2.91
N ASN A 11 4.01 6.98 -4.04
CA ASN A 11 4.86 7.60 -5.06
C ASN A 11 3.98 8.30 -6.11
N HIS A 12 4.38 9.48 -6.57
CA HIS A 12 3.76 10.16 -7.72
C HIS A 12 3.79 9.36 -9.02
N LYS A 13 4.73 8.41 -9.16
CA LYS A 13 4.77 7.54 -10.33
C LYS A 13 3.70 6.44 -10.26
N GLY A 14 2.77 6.46 -11.20
CA GLY A 14 1.98 5.29 -11.57
C GLY A 14 2.85 4.15 -12.14
N GLY A 15 2.51 2.90 -11.83
CA GLY A 15 3.21 1.72 -12.36
C GLY A 15 4.60 1.43 -11.78
N CYS A 16 5.00 2.06 -10.66
CA CYS A 16 6.25 1.71 -9.97
C CYS A 16 6.14 0.44 -9.08
N GLY A 17 4.93 -0.13 -8.95
CA GLY A 17 4.67 -1.37 -8.24
C GLY A 17 4.17 -1.24 -6.79
N LYS A 18 3.62 -0.09 -6.39
CA LYS A 18 3.02 0.14 -5.05
C LYS A 18 2.06 -0.97 -4.65
N THR A 19 1.00 -1.12 -5.42
CA THR A 19 -0.07 -2.11 -5.25
C THR A 19 0.45 -3.55 -5.19
N VAL A 20 1.31 -3.95 -6.14
CA VAL A 20 1.83 -5.32 -6.22
C VAL A 20 2.76 -5.63 -5.03
N LEU A 21 3.64 -4.70 -4.68
CA LEU A 21 4.50 -4.85 -3.50
C LEU A 21 3.66 -4.94 -2.22
N LEU A 22 2.66 -4.08 -2.09
CA LEU A 22 1.78 -4.05 -0.93
C LEU A 22 0.98 -5.35 -0.80
N PHE A 23 0.43 -5.86 -1.91
CA PHE A 23 -0.30 -7.14 -1.96
C PHE A 23 0.54 -8.27 -1.33
N HIS A 24 1.78 -8.42 -1.79
CA HIS A 24 2.66 -9.47 -1.29
C HIS A 24 3.12 -9.23 0.14
N THR A 25 3.44 -7.99 0.49
CA THR A 25 3.92 -7.59 1.82
C THR A 25 2.84 -7.84 2.87
N ALA A 26 1.61 -7.35 2.64
CA ALA A 26 0.49 -7.51 3.57
C ALA A 26 0.13 -8.98 3.77
N CYS A 27 0.09 -9.79 2.69
CA CYS A 27 -0.20 -11.21 2.79
C CYS A 27 0.89 -11.99 3.53
N GLN A 28 2.17 -11.69 3.28
CA GLN A 28 3.27 -12.35 3.99
C GLN A 28 3.30 -11.93 5.47
N TYR A 29 3.07 -10.64 5.80
CA TYR A 29 2.95 -10.19 7.18
C TYR A 29 1.78 -10.88 7.90
N ALA A 30 0.58 -10.88 7.32
CA ALA A 30 -0.59 -11.54 7.91
C ALA A 30 -0.32 -13.03 8.20
N LYS A 31 0.37 -13.73 7.29
CA LYS A 31 0.78 -15.13 7.48
C LYS A 31 1.76 -15.33 8.63
N GLN A 32 2.66 -14.38 8.88
CA GLN A 32 3.65 -14.45 9.97
C GLN A 32 3.08 -14.04 11.33
N HIS A 33 1.99 -13.27 11.32
CA HIS A 33 1.35 -12.71 12.51
C HIS A 33 -0.10 -13.19 12.64
N PRO A 34 -0.37 -14.51 12.78
CA PRO A 34 -1.73 -15.07 12.72
C PRO A 34 -2.66 -14.63 13.86
N GLN A 35 -2.11 -14.05 14.93
CA GLN A 35 -2.86 -13.53 16.08
C GLN A 35 -3.19 -12.04 15.98
N GLN A 36 -2.72 -11.37 14.92
CA GLN A 36 -2.94 -9.96 14.69
C GLN A 36 -3.84 -9.77 13.48
N LYS A 37 -4.76 -8.81 13.54
CA LYS A 37 -5.55 -8.43 12.37
C LYS A 37 -4.75 -7.48 11.49
N VAL A 38 -4.76 -7.73 10.20
CA VAL A 38 -4.11 -6.89 9.19
C VAL A 38 -5.19 -6.25 8.35
N CYS A 39 -5.21 -4.93 8.24
CA CYS A 39 -6.11 -4.24 7.33
C CYS A 39 -5.32 -3.63 6.17
N VAL A 40 -5.74 -3.90 4.94
CA VAL A 40 -5.34 -3.13 3.77
C VAL A 40 -6.44 -2.12 3.49
N MET A 41 -6.14 -0.83 3.46
CA MET A 41 -7.08 0.20 3.00
C MET A 41 -6.67 0.66 1.61
N ASP A 42 -7.56 0.43 0.64
CA ASP A 42 -7.37 0.87 -0.73
C ASP A 42 -7.81 2.33 -0.86
N MET A 43 -6.84 3.25 -0.87
CA MET A 43 -7.08 4.70 -0.98
C MET A 43 -7.06 5.16 -2.44
N THR A 44 -7.33 4.26 -3.40
CA THR A 44 -7.31 4.54 -4.83
C THR A 44 -8.71 4.54 -5.45
N VAL A 45 -8.87 5.28 -6.55
CA VAL A 45 -10.11 5.27 -7.34
C VAL A 45 -10.23 3.99 -8.17
N ILE A 46 -9.11 3.42 -8.62
CA ILE A 46 -9.12 2.29 -9.57
C ILE A 46 -9.37 0.96 -8.87
N GLY A 47 -8.92 0.81 -7.62
CA GLY A 47 -9.16 -0.37 -6.81
C GLY A 47 -8.23 -1.54 -7.12
N ASP A 48 -7.00 -1.30 -7.61
CA ASP A 48 -6.13 -2.39 -8.09
C ASP A 48 -5.71 -3.34 -6.95
N ILE A 49 -5.45 -2.83 -5.73
CA ILE A 49 -5.11 -3.70 -4.61
C ILE A 49 -6.33 -4.51 -4.17
N SER A 50 -7.52 -3.92 -4.25
CA SER A 50 -8.78 -4.62 -4.01
C SER A 50 -8.97 -5.76 -5.01
N ARG A 51 -8.76 -5.52 -6.31
CA ARG A 51 -8.83 -6.57 -7.35
C ARG A 51 -7.86 -7.72 -7.07
N LEU A 52 -6.60 -7.41 -6.75
CA LEU A 52 -5.60 -8.44 -6.45
C LEU A 52 -6.01 -9.30 -5.25
N LEU A 53 -6.46 -8.66 -4.16
CA LEU A 53 -6.90 -9.35 -2.95
C LEU A 53 -8.14 -10.21 -3.17
N LEU A 54 -9.10 -9.76 -3.99
CA LEU A 54 -10.33 -10.48 -4.28
C LEU A 54 -10.16 -11.67 -5.23
N GLY A 55 -8.98 -11.86 -5.82
CA GLY A 55 -8.68 -13.02 -6.69
C GLY A 55 -8.17 -12.67 -8.08
N GLY A 56 -7.76 -11.43 -8.31
CA GLY A 56 -7.15 -10.98 -9.56
C GLY A 56 -8.10 -11.02 -10.75
N ASP A 57 -7.52 -11.04 -11.95
CA ASP A 57 -8.27 -11.08 -13.20
C ASP A 57 -9.14 -12.34 -13.33
N VAL A 58 -8.77 -13.46 -12.69
CA VAL A 58 -9.61 -14.67 -12.62
C VAL A 58 -10.94 -14.39 -11.93
N TYR A 59 -10.93 -13.65 -10.82
CA TYR A 59 -12.16 -13.30 -10.11
C TYR A 59 -13.03 -12.35 -10.94
N GLU A 60 -12.44 -11.28 -11.48
CA GLU A 60 -13.13 -10.28 -12.30
C GLU A 60 -13.73 -10.89 -13.59
N SER A 61 -13.02 -11.84 -14.22
CA SER A 61 -13.52 -12.51 -15.42
C SER A 61 -14.74 -13.41 -15.18
N LYS A 62 -14.91 -13.90 -13.94
CA LYS A 62 -16.03 -14.78 -13.54
C LYS A 62 -17.19 -14.02 -12.91
N ASN A 63 -16.90 -12.90 -12.26
CA ASN A 63 -17.86 -12.07 -11.56
C ASN A 63 -17.85 -10.67 -12.16
N LEU A 64 -18.66 -10.46 -13.21
CA LEU A 64 -18.82 -9.14 -13.82
C LEU A 64 -19.29 -8.14 -12.75
N ASN A 65 -18.54 -7.05 -12.57
CA ASN A 65 -18.76 -6.05 -11.52
C ASN A 65 -18.57 -6.57 -10.08
N GLY A 66 -17.83 -7.67 -9.89
CA GLY A 66 -17.58 -8.24 -8.57
C GLY A 66 -16.95 -7.26 -7.60
N LEU A 67 -16.07 -6.37 -8.07
CA LEU A 67 -15.52 -5.30 -7.24
C LEU A 67 -16.60 -4.29 -6.80
N ASP A 68 -17.46 -3.85 -7.71
CA ASP A 68 -18.51 -2.86 -7.43
C ASP A 68 -19.51 -3.39 -6.38
N GLU A 69 -19.92 -4.66 -6.51
CA GLU A 69 -20.83 -5.32 -5.56
C GLU A 69 -20.23 -5.39 -4.14
N VAL A 70 -18.94 -5.68 -4.03
CA VAL A 70 -18.24 -5.69 -2.74
C VAL A 70 -18.10 -4.26 -2.19
N ALA A 71 -17.83 -3.30 -3.06
CA ALA A 71 -17.68 -1.89 -2.69
C ALA A 71 -18.99 -1.28 -2.17
N GLU A 72 -20.17 -1.76 -2.58
CA GLU A 72 -21.46 -1.31 -2.00
C GLU A 72 -21.49 -1.43 -0.46
N LYS A 73 -20.77 -2.41 0.09
CA LYS A 73 -20.73 -2.66 1.54
C LYS A 73 -19.44 -2.22 2.21
N TYR A 74 -18.29 -2.37 1.55
CA TYR A 74 -16.98 -2.22 2.17
C TYR A 74 -16.14 -1.06 1.59
N SER A 75 -16.77 -0.09 0.93
CA SER A 75 -16.08 1.04 0.28
C SER A 75 -15.23 1.87 1.24
N THR A 76 -13.97 2.11 0.84
CA THR A 76 -13.09 3.09 1.50
C THR A 76 -13.73 4.49 1.48
N THR A 77 -14.34 4.91 0.37
CA THR A 77 -15.01 6.22 0.27
C THR A 77 -16.10 6.40 1.31
N PHE A 78 -16.97 5.39 1.49
CA PHE A 78 -18.03 5.45 2.50
C PHE A 78 -17.47 5.49 3.92
N LEU A 79 -16.37 4.78 4.19
CA LEU A 79 -15.67 4.88 5.45
C LEU A 79 -15.15 6.31 5.70
N LEU A 80 -14.51 6.93 4.72
CA LEU A 80 -13.98 8.30 4.85
C LEU A 80 -15.10 9.33 5.05
N GLU A 81 -16.21 9.21 4.31
CA GLU A 81 -17.37 10.09 4.49
C GLU A 81 -17.98 9.97 5.88
N ALA A 82 -18.17 8.74 6.36
CA ALA A 82 -18.66 8.49 7.71
C ALA A 82 -17.70 9.14 8.72
N ALA A 83 -16.39 8.87 8.60
CA ALA A 83 -15.37 9.38 9.50
C ALA A 83 -15.34 10.92 9.53
N ALA A 84 -15.53 11.57 8.38
CA ALA A 84 -15.64 13.03 8.28
C ALA A 84 -16.87 13.61 9.01
N GLN A 85 -17.99 12.88 9.02
CA GLN A 85 -19.22 13.30 9.70
C GLN A 85 -19.20 13.01 11.21
N GLY A 86 -18.38 12.04 11.64
CA GLY A 86 -18.24 11.55 13.03
C GLY A 86 -19.58 11.24 13.71
N VAL A 87 -20.55 10.79 12.92
CA VAL A 87 -21.84 10.24 13.32
C VAL A 87 -22.13 9.13 12.32
N GLY A 88 -22.51 7.94 12.79
CA GLY A 88 -22.98 6.82 11.95
C GLY A 88 -24.34 7.06 11.28
N LYS A 89 -24.60 8.27 10.76
CA LYS A 89 -25.78 8.55 9.94
C LYS A 89 -25.39 8.53 8.46
N PRO A 90 -26.02 7.68 7.64
CA PRO A 90 -26.02 7.92 6.20
C PRO A 90 -26.67 9.28 5.93
N LEU A 91 -26.19 10.00 4.91
CA LEU A 91 -26.90 11.15 4.38
C LEU A 91 -28.35 10.75 4.07
N SER A 92 -29.31 11.28 4.83
CA SER A 92 -30.70 11.31 4.40
C SER A 92 -30.79 12.27 3.21
N THR A 93 -31.13 11.75 2.04
CA THR A 93 -31.44 12.53 0.85
C THR A 93 -32.66 13.42 1.10
N THR A 94 -32.44 14.65 1.56
CA THR A 94 -33.49 15.67 1.55
C THR A 94 -33.58 16.29 0.17
N ASN A 95 -34.59 15.85 -0.58
CA ASN A 95 -35.31 16.57 -1.64
C ASN A 95 -34.53 17.64 -2.42
N SER A 96 -33.87 17.22 -3.50
CA SER A 96 -33.61 18.09 -4.64
C SER A 96 -34.13 17.44 -5.92
N LYS A 97 -34.84 18.27 -6.69
CA LYS A 97 -35.65 17.93 -7.86
C LYS A 97 -34.89 17.05 -8.86
N LYS A 98 -35.62 16.06 -9.41
CA LYS A 98 -35.33 15.28 -10.63
C LYS A 98 -34.35 16.00 -11.56
N ARG A 99 -33.10 15.52 -11.59
CA ARG A 99 -32.28 15.53 -12.79
C ARG A 99 -32.00 14.08 -13.15
N GLU A 100 -32.48 13.70 -14.33
CA GLU A 100 -32.22 12.41 -14.96
C GLU A 100 -30.71 12.28 -15.24
N SER A 101 -30.23 11.03 -15.21
CA SER A 101 -28.83 10.55 -15.31
C SER A 101 -28.01 10.46 -14.00
N SER A 102 -28.39 9.52 -13.13
CA SER A 102 -27.42 8.91 -12.21
C SER A 102 -27.87 7.49 -11.82
N PHE A 103 -27.08 6.49 -12.22
CA PHE A 103 -27.23 5.07 -11.90
C PHE A 103 -26.73 4.74 -10.47
N TYR A 104 -27.03 5.58 -9.47
CA TYR A 104 -26.73 5.27 -8.08
C TYR A 104 -27.92 4.55 -7.45
N LEU A 105 -27.91 3.22 -7.48
CA LEU A 105 -28.70 2.40 -6.58
C LEU A 105 -27.99 2.41 -5.22
N HIS A 106 -28.43 3.31 -4.34
CA HIS A 106 -27.95 3.39 -2.97
C HIS A 106 -28.50 2.22 -2.14
N SER A 107 -27.68 1.21 -1.89
CA SER A 107 -27.85 0.36 -0.72
C SER A 107 -27.28 1.11 0.51
N PRO A 108 -28.06 1.34 1.58
CA PRO A 108 -27.52 1.93 2.79
C PRO A 108 -26.51 0.97 3.45
N PRO A 109 -25.50 1.47 4.17
CA PRO A 109 -24.58 0.62 4.92
C PRO A 109 -25.35 -0.28 5.90
N PRO A 110 -24.79 -1.43 6.30
CA PRO A 110 -25.42 -2.32 7.27
C PRO A 110 -25.85 -1.52 8.51
N LYS A 111 -27.07 -1.76 9.00
CA LYS A 111 -27.65 -1.06 10.15
C LYS A 111 -26.75 -1.26 11.39
N GLY A 112 -25.85 -0.31 11.63
CA GLY A 112 -25.13 -0.20 12.89
C GLY A 112 -26.13 0.08 14.01
N ASN A 113 -25.97 -0.60 15.15
CA ASN A 113 -26.77 -0.34 16.34
C ASN A 113 -26.70 1.16 16.68
N ASN A 114 -27.87 1.76 16.92
CA ASN A 114 -28.01 3.14 17.40
C ASN A 114 -27.37 3.28 18.79
N SER A 115 -26.05 3.44 18.87
CA SER A 115 -25.40 3.96 20.06
C SER A 115 -25.42 5.48 19.98
N SER A 116 -26.20 6.10 20.88
CA SER A 116 -26.44 7.53 21.02
C SER A 116 -25.23 8.36 21.49
N SER A 117 -24.01 7.91 21.22
CA SER A 117 -22.73 8.58 21.49
C SER A 117 -21.69 8.28 20.38
N GLY A 118 -22.19 8.18 19.14
CA GLY A 118 -21.68 7.35 18.04
C GLY A 118 -20.29 7.67 17.49
N ASN A 119 -19.29 6.96 18.00
CA ASN A 119 -18.03 6.74 17.30
C ASN A 119 -18.22 5.68 16.20
N ILE A 120 -17.50 5.84 15.09
CA ILE A 120 -17.50 4.86 14.00
C ILE A 120 -16.65 3.67 14.38
N GLU A 121 -17.18 2.48 14.15
CA GLU A 121 -16.45 1.22 14.26
C GLU A 121 -15.94 0.85 12.86
N VAL A 122 -14.65 1.10 12.61
CA VAL A 122 -14.04 0.94 11.28
C VAL A 122 -14.16 -0.50 10.78
N GLY A 123 -14.15 -1.49 11.68
CA GLY A 123 -14.34 -2.90 11.35
C GLY A 123 -15.61 -3.21 10.55
N ASN A 124 -16.68 -2.41 10.70
CA ASN A 124 -17.92 -2.59 9.93
C ASN A 124 -17.78 -2.25 8.43
N TYR A 125 -16.69 -1.60 8.04
CA TYR A 125 -16.36 -1.24 6.67
C TYR A 125 -15.28 -2.15 6.07
N MET A 126 -14.89 -3.21 6.80
CA MET A 126 -13.82 -4.11 6.38
C MET A 126 -14.38 -5.49 5.96
N LEU A 127 -13.94 -5.96 4.80
CA LEU A 127 -14.16 -7.33 4.33
C LEU A 127 -13.05 -8.24 4.85
N GLN A 128 -13.40 -9.40 5.44
CA GLN A 128 -12.43 -10.47 5.65
C GLN A 128 -12.14 -11.17 4.32
N VAL A 129 -10.96 -10.92 3.75
CA VAL A 129 -10.70 -11.23 2.33
C VAL A 129 -10.77 -12.73 2.02
N SER A 130 -10.44 -13.58 3.00
CA SER A 130 -10.51 -15.04 2.85
C SER A 130 -11.92 -15.59 2.60
N GLU A 131 -12.98 -14.80 2.85
CA GLU A 131 -14.35 -15.15 2.50
C GLU A 131 -14.58 -15.22 0.99
N ILE A 132 -13.77 -14.47 0.20
CA ILE A 132 -13.85 -14.43 -1.27
C ILE A 132 -12.65 -15.14 -1.89
N ASN A 133 -11.44 -14.91 -1.37
CA ASN A 133 -10.21 -15.50 -1.89
C ASN A 133 -9.49 -16.33 -0.83
N SER A 134 -9.67 -17.65 -0.89
CA SER A 134 -9.09 -18.60 0.08
C SER A 134 -7.56 -18.67 0.08
N HIS A 135 -6.89 -18.05 -0.88
CA HIS A 135 -5.42 -17.94 -0.90
C HIS A 135 -4.89 -16.83 0.01
N ILE A 136 -5.76 -15.93 0.48
CA ILE A 136 -5.40 -14.82 1.38
C ILE A 136 -5.52 -15.28 2.84
N PRO A 137 -4.56 -14.94 3.72
CA PRO A 137 -4.65 -15.27 5.14
C PRO A 137 -5.94 -14.78 5.79
N SER A 138 -6.54 -15.60 6.66
CA SER A 138 -7.84 -15.32 7.26
C SER A 138 -7.86 -14.12 8.21
N ASN A 139 -6.71 -13.65 8.66
CA ASN A 139 -6.57 -12.46 9.50
C ASN A 139 -6.34 -11.17 8.67
N LEU A 140 -6.44 -11.22 7.34
CA LEU A 140 -6.32 -10.05 6.46
C LEU A 140 -7.70 -9.53 6.05
N PHE A 141 -7.89 -8.24 6.29
CA PHE A 141 -9.09 -7.46 6.04
C PHE A 141 -8.83 -6.37 4.99
N LEU A 142 -9.88 -5.93 4.30
CA LEU A 142 -9.80 -4.94 3.22
C LEU A 142 -10.92 -3.90 3.31
N THR A 143 -10.59 -2.62 3.16
CA THR A 143 -11.55 -1.60 2.69
C THR A 143 -11.35 -1.39 1.19
N VAL A 144 -12.45 -1.38 0.46
CA VAL A 144 -12.47 -1.57 -1.00
C VAL A 144 -12.42 -0.23 -1.74
N GLY A 145 -11.43 -0.07 -2.60
CA GLY A 145 -11.33 0.99 -3.60
C GLY A 145 -12.08 0.59 -4.88
N GLY A 146 -12.11 1.44 -5.91
CA GLY A 146 -12.76 1.08 -7.18
C GLY A 146 -14.26 1.36 -7.27
N GLY A 147 -14.98 1.41 -6.14
CA GLY A 147 -16.45 1.58 -6.13
C GLY A 147 -16.95 2.98 -6.46
N SER A 148 -16.07 3.99 -6.53
CA SER A 148 -16.40 5.34 -6.97
C SER A 148 -15.60 5.69 -8.22
N LYS A 149 -16.18 6.50 -9.11
CA LYS A 149 -15.47 6.98 -10.32
C LYS A 149 -14.50 8.12 -10.03
N GLU A 150 -14.67 8.80 -8.90
CA GLU A 150 -13.90 9.96 -8.48
C GLU A 150 -13.71 9.94 -6.96
N GLN A 151 -12.65 10.60 -6.48
CA GLN A 151 -12.45 10.83 -5.05
C GLN A 151 -13.33 11.98 -4.56
N ILE A 152 -13.79 11.86 -3.32
CA ILE A 152 -14.43 12.97 -2.62
C ILE A 152 -13.35 13.92 -2.10
N VAL A 153 -13.53 15.22 -2.36
CA VAL A 153 -12.64 16.25 -1.84
C VAL A 153 -13.12 16.68 -0.44
N PHE A 154 -12.30 16.39 0.55
CA PHE A 154 -12.48 16.83 1.93
C PHE A 154 -11.68 18.11 2.19
N ASP A 155 -12.27 19.06 2.93
CA ASP A 155 -11.54 20.18 3.52
C ASP A 155 -10.61 19.70 4.64
N GLU A 156 -9.72 20.59 5.10
CA GLU A 156 -8.67 20.23 6.07
C GLU A 156 -9.23 19.75 7.41
N ASP A 157 -10.27 20.40 7.94
CA ASP A 157 -10.92 20.00 9.19
C ASP A 157 -11.49 18.58 9.08
N LYS A 158 -12.10 18.24 7.94
CA LYS A 158 -12.59 16.88 7.68
C LYS A 158 -11.47 15.87 7.56
N LYS A 159 -10.36 16.19 6.88
CA LYS A 159 -9.20 15.27 6.79
C LYS A 159 -8.64 14.96 8.18
N GLU A 160 -8.44 15.98 9.03
CA GLU A 160 -7.98 15.80 10.40
C GLU A 160 -8.95 14.94 11.22
N ARG A 161 -10.25 15.19 11.08
CA ARG A 161 -11.28 14.40 11.75
C ARG A 161 -11.33 12.94 11.27
N ILE A 162 -11.17 12.71 9.97
CA ILE A 162 -11.08 11.36 9.39
C ILE A 162 -9.93 10.62 10.06
N ILE A 163 -8.72 11.19 10.03
CA ILE A 163 -7.50 10.58 10.59
C ILE A 163 -7.68 10.30 12.08
N GLY A 164 -8.21 11.26 12.84
CA GLY A 164 -8.50 11.09 14.27
C GLY A 164 -9.49 9.97 14.54
N THR A 165 -10.58 9.88 13.76
CA THR A 165 -11.60 8.84 13.89
C THR A 165 -11.05 7.45 13.57
N LEU A 166 -10.27 7.32 12.49
CA LEU A 166 -9.63 6.05 12.12
C LEU A 166 -8.67 5.57 13.21
N LYS A 167 -7.78 6.45 13.69
CA LYS A 167 -6.85 6.16 14.79
C LYS A 167 -7.59 5.76 16.05
N GLU A 168 -8.57 6.55 16.48
CA GLU A 168 -9.31 6.30 17.72
C GLU A 168 -10.10 4.99 17.67
N SER A 169 -10.74 4.69 16.53
CA SER A 169 -11.52 3.46 16.36
C SER A 169 -10.63 2.22 16.44
N LEU A 170 -9.53 2.18 15.68
CA LEU A 170 -8.57 1.07 15.70
C LEU A 170 -7.89 0.94 17.07
N HIS A 171 -7.61 2.05 17.75
CA HIS A 171 -7.06 2.03 19.11
C HIS A 171 -8.05 1.59 20.19
N LYS A 172 -9.35 1.62 19.95
CA LYS A 172 -10.37 1.18 20.92
C LYS A 172 -10.84 -0.25 20.68
N ASP A 173 -10.53 -0.82 19.53
CA ASP A 173 -10.83 -2.22 19.22
C ASP A 173 -10.13 -3.15 20.22
N SER A 174 -10.75 -4.29 20.53
CA SER A 174 -10.13 -5.32 21.36
C SER A 174 -8.98 -6.04 20.67
N ASP A 175 -9.00 -6.09 19.34
CA ASP A 175 -7.97 -6.72 18.53
C ASP A 175 -6.76 -5.80 18.31
N SER A 176 -5.59 -6.39 18.10
CA SER A 176 -4.41 -5.66 17.63
C SER A 176 -4.43 -5.54 16.11
N TRP A 177 -4.24 -4.33 15.60
CA TRP A 177 -4.25 -4.04 14.18
C TRP A 177 -2.87 -3.67 13.62
N LYS A 178 -2.56 -4.15 12.42
CA LYS A 178 -1.56 -3.59 11.50
C LYS A 178 -2.30 -3.04 10.30
N VAL A 179 -2.00 -1.81 9.87
CA VAL A 179 -2.66 -1.20 8.70
C VAL A 179 -1.66 -0.98 7.58
N PHE A 180 -2.09 -1.28 6.36
CA PHE A 180 -1.37 -1.05 5.12
C PHE A 180 -2.23 -0.18 4.19
N LEU A 181 -1.65 0.85 3.58
CA LEU A 181 -2.36 1.79 2.71
C LEU A 181 -1.80 1.74 1.29
N ASP A 182 -2.67 1.51 0.29
CA ASP A 182 -2.34 1.71 -1.13
C ASP A 182 -2.76 3.12 -1.57
N THR A 183 -2.00 3.75 -2.47
CA THR A 183 -2.26 5.12 -2.92
C THR A 183 -2.14 5.28 -4.42
N ASP A 184 -2.81 6.30 -4.96
CA ASP A 184 -2.74 6.65 -6.38
C ASP A 184 -1.35 7.18 -6.78
N GLY A 185 -1.03 7.06 -8.07
CA GLY A 185 0.21 7.58 -8.67
C GLY A 185 -0.03 8.84 -9.48
N ASP A 186 -0.28 9.96 -8.79
CA ASP A 186 -0.60 11.26 -9.39
C ASP A 186 0.56 12.24 -9.32
N LEU A 187 0.55 13.26 -10.18
CA LEU A 187 1.59 14.32 -10.21
C LEU A 187 1.71 15.10 -8.88
N THR A 188 0.64 15.13 -8.09
CA THR A 188 0.53 15.77 -6.77
C THR A 188 -0.33 14.88 -5.87
N PHE A 189 -0.25 15.01 -4.56
CA PHE A 189 -1.08 14.19 -3.68
C PHE A 189 -2.57 14.51 -3.82
N SER A 190 -3.34 13.51 -4.24
CA SER A 190 -4.80 13.52 -4.19
C SER A 190 -5.31 13.66 -2.75
N CYS A 191 -6.62 13.95 -2.58
CA CYS A 191 -7.22 14.08 -1.26
C CYS A 191 -7.00 12.82 -0.42
N TYR A 192 -7.17 11.64 -1.02
CA TYR A 192 -7.04 10.36 -0.33
C TYR A 192 -5.56 10.04 -0.04
N THR A 193 -4.65 10.38 -0.96
CA THR A 193 -3.20 10.22 -0.72
C THR A 193 -2.72 11.11 0.44
N GLN A 194 -3.23 12.34 0.56
CA GLN A 194 -2.92 13.20 1.71
C GLN A 194 -3.43 12.61 3.02
N ILE A 195 -4.67 12.10 3.06
CA ILE A 195 -5.21 11.41 4.23
C ILE A 195 -4.33 10.20 4.58
N ALA A 196 -3.95 9.39 3.59
CA ALA A 196 -3.13 8.21 3.79
C ALA A 196 -1.75 8.56 4.37
N LEU A 197 -1.07 9.56 3.80
CA LEU A 197 0.26 10.00 4.24
C LEU A 197 0.23 10.65 5.63
N CYS A 198 -0.85 11.33 6.01
CA CYS A 198 -1.00 11.90 7.35
C CYS A 198 -1.50 10.87 8.39
N PHE A 199 -2.17 9.80 7.95
CA PHE A 199 -2.57 8.69 8.81
C PHE A 199 -1.40 7.76 9.13
N ALA A 200 -0.50 7.55 8.16
CA ALA A 200 0.64 6.65 8.25
C ALA A 200 1.69 7.02 9.31
N ASP A 201 2.42 6.01 9.77
CA ASP A 201 3.64 6.11 10.56
C ASP A 201 4.89 5.88 9.70
N LYS A 202 4.82 4.94 8.75
CA LYS A 202 5.94 4.55 7.87
C LYS A 202 5.56 4.68 6.40
N VAL A 203 6.46 5.22 5.59
CA VAL A 203 6.29 5.37 4.12
C VAL A 203 7.32 4.51 3.40
N VAL A 204 6.83 3.68 2.48
CA VAL A 204 7.65 2.91 1.53
C VAL A 204 7.47 3.51 0.14
N ILE A 205 8.58 3.80 -0.54
CA ILE A 205 8.59 4.47 -1.85
C ILE A 205 9.19 3.54 -2.92
N PRO A 206 8.35 2.82 -3.71
CA PRO A 206 8.82 2.02 -4.83
C PRO A 206 9.21 2.86 -6.04
N LEU A 207 10.32 2.55 -6.71
CA LEU A 207 10.83 3.24 -7.91
C LEU A 207 11.45 2.24 -8.89
N MET A 208 11.48 2.55 -10.19
CA MET A 208 12.34 1.80 -11.11
C MET A 208 13.77 2.36 -11.07
N PRO A 209 14.81 1.54 -11.25
CA PRO A 209 16.21 1.99 -11.26
C PRO A 209 16.52 2.82 -12.52
N SER A 210 16.06 4.06 -12.56
CA SER A 210 16.24 4.99 -13.67
C SER A 210 16.31 6.45 -13.23
N TYR A 211 17.04 7.28 -13.98
CA TYR A 211 17.17 8.72 -13.71
C TYR A 211 15.86 9.51 -13.87
N ILE A 212 14.93 9.01 -14.68
CA ILE A 212 13.60 9.65 -14.84
C ILE A 212 12.81 9.49 -13.54
N ASP A 213 12.84 8.29 -12.95
CA ASP A 213 12.16 8.02 -11.69
C ASP A 213 12.84 8.71 -10.51
N PHE A 214 14.17 8.82 -10.54
CA PHE A 214 14.92 9.60 -9.57
C PHE A 214 14.43 11.05 -9.49
N ARG A 215 14.23 11.73 -10.63
CA ARG A 215 13.72 13.11 -10.62
C ARG A 215 12.32 13.22 -10.01
N ARG A 216 11.46 12.20 -10.21
CA ARG A 216 10.11 12.17 -9.65
C ARG A 216 10.10 11.96 -8.15
N VAL A 217 11.02 11.16 -7.61
CA VAL A 217 11.10 11.00 -6.15
C VAL A 217 11.57 12.28 -5.47
N SER A 218 12.46 13.08 -6.08
CA SER A 218 12.82 14.39 -5.50
C SER A 218 11.59 15.28 -5.28
N SER A 219 10.71 15.40 -6.29
CA SER A 219 9.46 16.16 -6.16
C SER A 219 8.51 15.55 -5.11
N PHE A 220 8.45 14.22 -5.02
CA PHE A 220 7.69 13.53 -3.96
C PHE A 220 8.20 13.90 -2.57
N LEU A 221 9.53 13.91 -2.36
CA LEU A 221 10.13 14.23 -1.08
C LEU A 221 9.88 15.69 -0.68
N GLU A 222 9.93 16.62 -1.64
CA GLU A 222 9.60 18.04 -1.41
C GLU A 222 8.14 18.22 -0.97
N GLU A 223 7.19 17.63 -1.70
CA GLU A 223 5.76 17.73 -1.36
C GLU A 223 5.45 17.01 -0.04
N PHE A 224 6.04 15.84 0.18
CA PHE A 224 5.88 15.08 1.43
C PHE A 224 6.44 15.86 2.62
N TYR A 225 7.62 16.47 2.48
CA TYR A 225 8.21 17.33 3.50
C TYR A 225 7.27 18.49 3.87
N ALA A 226 6.76 19.21 2.87
CA ALA A 226 5.82 20.31 3.09
C ALA A 226 4.50 19.84 3.75
N LEU A 227 4.01 18.66 3.38
CA LEU A 227 2.83 18.04 4.00
C LEU A 227 3.08 17.72 5.47
N GLN A 228 4.21 17.09 5.81
CA GLN A 228 4.54 16.76 7.20
C GLN A 228 4.71 18.02 8.06
N GLU A 229 5.40 19.05 7.56
CA GLU A 229 5.58 20.32 8.28
C GLU A 229 4.25 21.05 8.51
N SER A 230 3.40 21.15 7.47
CA SER A 230 2.13 21.89 7.55
C SER A 230 1.06 21.20 8.40
N LYS A 231 1.13 19.87 8.53
CA LYS A 231 0.14 19.05 9.24
C LYS A 231 0.63 18.47 10.56
N ASN A 232 1.83 18.85 10.99
CA ASN A 232 2.51 18.24 12.13
C ASN A 232 2.45 16.70 12.04
N GLY A 233 2.70 16.19 10.84
CA GLY A 233 2.63 14.77 10.52
C GLY A 233 3.80 14.03 11.14
N ASN A 234 3.56 12.77 11.49
CA ASN A 234 4.56 11.91 12.13
C ASN A 234 5.12 10.82 11.20
N ALA A 235 4.64 10.75 9.96
CA ALA A 235 5.04 9.71 9.02
C ALA A 235 6.52 9.88 8.65
N LYS A 236 7.25 8.78 8.65
CA LYS A 236 8.66 8.75 8.27
C LYS A 236 8.89 7.80 7.10
N ILE A 237 9.76 8.20 6.18
CA ILE A 237 10.20 7.36 5.08
C ILE A 237 11.07 6.26 5.65
N LEU A 238 10.54 5.04 5.61
CA LEU A 238 11.27 3.86 6.02
C LEU A 238 12.32 3.48 4.98
N GLY A 239 11.94 3.52 3.70
CA GLY A 239 12.87 3.17 2.65
C GLY A 239 12.35 3.38 1.23
N ILE A 240 13.32 3.50 0.34
CA ILE A 240 13.19 3.55 -1.10
C ILE A 240 13.45 2.14 -1.65
N VAL A 241 12.49 1.61 -2.38
CA VAL A 241 12.54 0.26 -2.96
C VAL A 241 12.80 0.37 -4.45
N TRP A 242 14.01 0.03 -4.89
CA TRP A 242 14.32 -0.15 -6.31
C TRP A 242 13.65 -1.43 -6.81
N ASN A 243 12.53 -1.27 -7.48
CA ASN A 243 11.69 -2.34 -7.98
C ASN A 243 12.05 -2.74 -9.42
N ASN A 244 11.60 -3.93 -9.83
CA ASN A 244 11.81 -4.49 -11.15
C ASN A 244 13.30 -4.63 -11.53
N VAL A 245 14.12 -5.04 -10.57
CA VAL A 245 15.57 -5.21 -10.75
C VAL A 245 15.86 -6.60 -11.30
N ASP A 246 16.51 -6.68 -12.46
CA ASP A 246 16.91 -7.97 -13.02
C ASP A 246 18.01 -8.63 -12.19
N SER A 247 17.75 -9.88 -11.77
CA SER A 247 18.68 -10.69 -11.00
C SER A 247 19.63 -11.47 -11.91
N GLN A 248 20.92 -11.44 -11.59
CA GLN A 248 21.94 -12.29 -12.22
C GLN A 248 22.21 -13.56 -11.40
N LYS A 249 22.21 -13.45 -10.07
CA LYS A 249 22.45 -14.57 -9.14
C LYS A 249 21.56 -14.45 -7.91
N ASN A 250 21.19 -15.60 -7.33
CA ASN A 250 20.46 -15.67 -6.06
C ASN A 250 21.42 -15.67 -4.85
N GLU A 251 22.39 -14.75 -4.86
CA GLU A 251 23.42 -14.57 -3.82
C GLU A 251 23.38 -13.13 -3.32
N PRO A 252 23.67 -12.84 -2.03
CA PRO A 252 23.66 -11.48 -1.49
C PRO A 252 24.61 -10.53 -2.24
N TRP A 253 24.19 -9.28 -2.42
CA TRP A 253 25.02 -8.16 -2.85
C TRP A 253 24.94 -7.02 -1.83
N LYS A 254 25.74 -7.14 -0.77
CA LYS A 254 25.72 -6.20 0.36
C LYS A 254 26.32 -4.83 0.00
N PRO A 255 25.87 -3.74 0.64
CA PRO A 255 24.76 -3.68 1.60
C PRO A 255 23.36 -3.68 0.97
N PHE A 256 23.26 -3.67 -0.35
CA PHE A 256 22.03 -3.39 -1.12
C PHE A 256 20.98 -4.51 -1.05
N SER A 257 21.38 -5.77 -1.14
CA SER A 257 20.46 -6.91 -1.02
C SER A 257 21.09 -8.09 -0.31
N ASN A 258 20.26 -8.77 0.47
CA ASN A 258 20.55 -9.97 1.23
C ASN A 258 20.20 -11.25 0.47
N VAL A 259 19.49 -11.15 -0.65
CA VAL A 259 18.88 -12.33 -1.31
C VAL A 259 19.21 -12.46 -2.79
N PHE A 260 19.71 -11.42 -3.45
CA PHE A 260 20.16 -11.52 -4.84
C PHE A 260 21.20 -10.48 -5.25
N THR A 261 21.81 -10.76 -6.40
CA THR A 261 22.83 -9.94 -7.04
C THR A 261 22.30 -9.49 -8.41
N PRO A 262 22.16 -8.16 -8.66
CA PRO A 262 21.77 -7.64 -9.97
C PRO A 262 22.83 -7.85 -11.05
N THR A 263 22.48 -7.60 -12.31
CA THR A 263 23.47 -7.54 -13.40
C THR A 263 24.45 -6.37 -13.19
N ASN A 264 25.67 -6.47 -13.76
CA ASN A 264 26.69 -5.43 -13.58
C ASN A 264 26.24 -4.03 -14.04
N ALA A 265 25.48 -3.93 -15.12
CA ALA A 265 24.95 -2.66 -15.58
C ALA A 265 23.99 -2.04 -14.55
N VAL A 266 23.08 -2.85 -13.99
CA VAL A 266 22.11 -2.41 -12.99
C VAL A 266 22.80 -2.04 -11.67
N LYS A 267 23.85 -2.77 -11.26
CA LYS A 267 24.65 -2.42 -10.08
C LYS A 267 25.23 -1.01 -10.17
N SER A 268 25.80 -0.65 -11.34
CA SER A 268 26.36 0.68 -11.54
C SER A 268 25.30 1.77 -11.45
N VAL A 269 24.12 1.54 -12.07
CA VAL A 269 22.99 2.48 -12.00
C VAL A 269 22.48 2.63 -10.57
N ILE A 270 22.26 1.54 -9.83
CA ILE A 270 21.76 1.61 -8.45
C ILE A 270 22.74 2.32 -7.54
N LYS A 271 24.06 2.06 -7.68
CA LYS A 271 25.08 2.77 -6.90
C LYS A 271 25.03 4.28 -7.14
N ASP A 272 25.02 4.70 -8.41
CA ASP A 272 24.97 6.11 -8.77
C ASP A 272 23.68 6.80 -8.28
N LEU A 273 22.52 6.13 -8.46
CA LEU A 273 21.24 6.64 -7.97
C LEU A 273 21.18 6.70 -6.44
N ASN A 274 21.75 5.73 -5.73
CA ASN A 274 21.83 5.76 -4.26
C ASN A 274 22.74 6.89 -3.78
N THR A 275 23.84 7.15 -4.47
CA THR A 275 24.71 8.28 -4.16
C THR A 275 23.95 9.61 -4.24
N HIS A 276 23.20 9.84 -5.32
CA HIS A 276 22.37 11.05 -5.44
C HIS A 276 21.23 11.09 -4.41
N LEU A 277 20.53 9.97 -4.18
CA LEU A 277 19.46 9.92 -3.19
C LEU A 277 19.97 10.10 -1.77
N ALA A 278 21.17 9.64 -1.44
CA ALA A 278 21.73 9.81 -0.11
C ALA A 278 21.92 11.30 0.22
N ARG A 279 22.32 12.12 -0.76
CA ARG A 279 22.38 13.59 -0.61
C ARG A 279 21.01 14.22 -0.42
N VAL A 280 20.02 13.79 -1.20
CA VAL A 280 18.64 14.28 -1.05
C VAL A 280 18.07 13.86 0.31
N ALA A 281 18.30 12.62 0.74
CA ALA A 281 17.87 12.10 2.03
C ALA A 281 18.56 12.79 3.20
N GLN A 282 19.83 13.18 3.06
CA GLN A 282 20.54 14.00 4.05
C GLN A 282 19.89 15.38 4.17
N HIS A 283 19.51 16.02 3.06
CA HIS A 283 18.82 17.31 3.09
C HIS A 283 17.44 17.25 3.77
N PHE A 284 16.75 16.11 3.63
CA PHE A 284 15.44 15.86 4.22
C PHE A 284 15.51 14.86 5.40
N SER A 285 16.62 14.84 6.15
CA SER A 285 16.92 13.79 7.13
C SER A 285 15.81 13.59 8.17
N GLN A 286 15.14 14.67 8.58
CA GLN A 286 14.06 14.70 9.56
C GLN A 286 12.81 13.91 9.14
N ILE A 287 12.56 13.70 7.84
CA ILE A 287 11.42 12.90 7.37
C ILE A 287 11.79 11.45 7.07
N PHE A 288 13.05 11.04 7.26
CA PHE A 288 13.45 9.64 7.19
C PHE A 288 13.39 8.96 8.56
N TYR A 289 13.01 7.68 8.57
CA TYR A 289 12.96 6.87 9.78
C TYR A 289 14.38 6.63 10.33
N HIS A 290 15.34 6.51 9.41
CA HIS A 290 16.76 6.47 9.70
C HIS A 290 17.44 7.74 9.13
N PRO A 291 17.49 8.84 9.90
CA PRO A 291 18.09 10.09 9.44
C PRO A 291 19.58 9.91 9.15
N LEU A 292 20.05 10.58 8.10
CA LEU A 292 21.48 10.66 7.78
C LEU A 292 22.11 11.87 8.48
N PRO A 293 23.38 11.79 8.96
CA PRO A 293 24.04 12.92 9.62
C PRO A 293 24.35 14.06 8.65
N ASP A 294 24.06 15.30 9.04
CA ASP A 294 24.26 16.50 8.21
C ASP A 294 25.73 16.84 7.94
N ASP A 295 26.65 16.37 8.77
CA ASP A 295 28.08 16.68 8.72
C ASP A 295 28.88 15.75 7.79
N THR A 296 28.27 14.69 7.29
CA THR A 296 28.95 13.69 6.44
C THR A 296 29.15 14.25 5.03
N GLN A 297 30.40 14.66 4.74
CA GLN A 297 30.82 15.16 3.42
C GLN A 297 31.30 14.06 2.48
N ASP A 298 31.76 12.92 3.01
CA ASP A 298 32.20 11.75 2.24
C ASP A 298 30.99 11.09 1.56
N GLU A 299 31.00 11.13 0.23
CA GLU A 299 29.90 10.68 -0.62
C GLU A 299 29.76 9.15 -0.63
N ASP A 300 30.87 8.43 -0.64
CA ASP A 300 30.86 6.96 -0.61
C ASP A 300 30.32 6.46 0.73
N LYS A 301 30.76 7.09 1.83
CA LYS A 301 30.25 6.79 3.18
C LYS A 301 28.76 7.10 3.30
N LEU A 302 28.31 8.24 2.78
CA LEU A 302 26.89 8.62 2.82
C LEU A 302 26.02 7.65 2.01
N CYS A 303 26.49 7.26 0.82
CA CYS A 303 25.84 6.26 -0.02
C CYS A 303 25.76 4.89 0.68
N GLU A 304 26.83 4.45 1.35
CA GLU A 304 26.82 3.21 2.13
C GLU A 304 25.80 3.26 3.27
N MET A 305 25.79 4.34 4.06
CA MET A 305 24.82 4.53 5.15
C MET A 305 23.38 4.50 4.64
N PHE A 306 23.07 5.27 3.59
CA PHE A 306 21.75 5.28 2.97
C PHE A 306 21.36 3.89 2.42
N SER A 307 22.32 3.20 1.79
CA SER A 307 22.07 1.87 1.22
C SER A 307 21.75 0.84 2.29
N GLN A 308 22.38 0.94 3.46
CA GLN A 308 22.12 0.05 4.60
C GLN A 308 20.77 0.38 5.26
N SER A 309 20.47 1.65 5.50
CA SER A 309 19.30 2.06 6.28
C SER A 309 18.03 2.15 5.44
N SER A 310 18.07 2.87 4.32
CA SER A 310 16.88 3.40 3.63
C SER A 310 16.76 2.95 2.17
N SER A 311 17.65 2.10 1.66
CA SER A 311 17.52 1.50 0.33
C SER A 311 17.20 0.00 0.42
N LEU A 312 16.42 -0.49 -0.54
CA LEU A 312 16.04 -1.88 -0.72
C LEU A 312 15.95 -2.21 -2.21
N LEU A 313 16.23 -3.45 -2.56
CA LEU A 313 16.07 -3.94 -3.94
C LEU A 313 14.96 -4.98 -3.98
N MET A 314 14.02 -4.80 -4.92
CA MET A 314 13.05 -5.81 -5.30
C MET A 314 13.34 -6.31 -6.71
N ARG A 315 13.53 -7.63 -6.82
CA ARG A 315 13.74 -8.27 -8.11
C ARG A 315 12.53 -8.14 -9.03
N ASN A 316 12.76 -8.24 -10.32
CA ASN A 316 11.71 -8.48 -11.30
C ASN A 316 10.99 -9.80 -10.98
N PHE A 317 9.66 -9.78 -10.88
CA PHE A 317 8.84 -10.93 -10.52
C PHE A 317 8.53 -11.87 -11.69
N GLY A 318 8.75 -11.41 -12.93
CA GLY A 318 8.58 -12.21 -14.15
C GLY A 318 7.25 -12.97 -14.20
N VAL A 319 7.30 -14.22 -14.63
CA VAL A 319 6.12 -15.10 -14.79
C VAL A 319 5.41 -15.38 -13.46
N THR A 320 6.15 -15.49 -12.35
CA THR A 320 5.56 -15.69 -11.03
C THR A 320 4.71 -14.49 -10.60
N GLY A 321 5.20 -13.27 -10.87
CA GLY A 321 4.43 -12.03 -10.67
C GLY A 321 3.18 -11.98 -11.54
N MET A 322 3.29 -12.29 -12.84
CA MET A 322 2.14 -12.32 -13.75
C MET A 322 1.07 -13.34 -13.31
N ALA A 323 1.50 -14.55 -12.91
CA ALA A 323 0.59 -15.57 -12.42
C ALA A 323 -0.10 -15.15 -11.12
N SER A 324 0.66 -14.52 -10.21
CA SER A 324 0.13 -13.97 -8.96
C SER A 324 -0.95 -12.91 -9.22
N THR A 325 -0.72 -11.98 -10.15
CA THR A 325 -1.68 -10.90 -10.42
C THR A 325 -2.93 -11.40 -11.13
N ASP A 326 -2.77 -12.30 -12.10
CA ASP A 326 -3.90 -12.89 -12.83
C ASP A 326 -4.78 -13.74 -11.89
N CYS A 327 -4.18 -14.53 -11.01
CA CYS A 327 -4.90 -15.44 -10.13
C CYS A 327 -5.26 -14.87 -8.73
N GLY A 328 -4.74 -13.69 -8.37
CA GLY A 328 -4.84 -13.14 -7.01
C GLY A 328 -4.22 -14.03 -5.93
N ILE A 329 -3.11 -14.72 -6.24
CA ILE A 329 -2.44 -15.66 -5.31
C ILE A 329 -1.11 -15.04 -4.85
N PRO A 330 -0.97 -14.63 -3.57
CA PRO A 330 0.29 -14.07 -3.09
C PRO A 330 1.38 -15.14 -3.07
N PHE A 331 2.64 -14.74 -3.25
CA PHE A 331 3.78 -15.66 -3.26
C PHE A 331 3.82 -16.58 -2.04
N CYS A 332 3.43 -16.08 -0.88
CA CYS A 332 3.40 -16.83 0.38
C CYS A 332 2.39 -18.00 0.39
N SER A 333 1.40 -17.99 -0.51
CA SER A 333 0.38 -19.03 -0.68
C SER A 333 0.53 -19.81 -1.99
N MET A 334 1.48 -19.41 -2.84
CA MET A 334 1.71 -20.03 -4.14
C MET A 334 2.46 -21.35 -4.00
N THR A 335 2.11 -22.34 -4.82
CA THR A 335 2.75 -23.66 -4.86
C THR A 335 3.20 -24.00 -6.28
N LYS A 336 4.18 -24.90 -6.43
CA LYS A 336 4.57 -25.41 -7.75
C LYS A 336 3.40 -26.10 -8.46
N GLY A 337 3.44 -26.06 -9.78
CA GLY A 337 2.45 -26.73 -10.62
C GLY A 337 1.86 -25.78 -11.66
N GLU A 338 0.78 -26.23 -12.26
CA GLU A 338 0.01 -25.43 -13.21
C GLU A 338 -0.98 -24.54 -12.46
N LEU A 339 -0.95 -23.23 -12.74
CA LEU A 339 -1.98 -22.28 -12.34
C LEU A 339 -2.81 -21.89 -13.57
N LEU A 340 -4.14 -21.89 -13.41
CA LEU A 340 -5.08 -21.46 -14.45
C LEU A 340 -5.43 -20.00 -14.22
N GLY A 341 -4.84 -19.13 -15.04
CA GLY A 341 -5.20 -17.72 -15.10
C GLY A 341 -6.51 -17.48 -15.87
N SER A 342 -6.87 -16.20 -16.02
CA SER A 342 -8.11 -15.79 -16.70
C SER A 342 -8.08 -16.14 -18.19
N ARG A 343 -6.90 -16.03 -18.82
CA ARG A 343 -6.72 -16.22 -20.28
C ARG A 343 -5.66 -17.24 -20.65
N MET A 344 -4.78 -17.60 -19.73
CA MET A 344 -3.64 -18.45 -20.01
C MET A 344 -3.26 -19.33 -18.81
N LYS A 345 -2.38 -20.29 -19.07
CA LYS A 345 -1.83 -21.17 -18.04
C LYS A 345 -0.43 -20.72 -17.67
N TYR A 346 -0.10 -20.83 -16.39
CA TYR A 346 1.23 -20.52 -15.87
C TYR A 346 1.86 -21.76 -15.25
N GLN A 347 3.12 -22.02 -15.59
CA GLN A 347 3.90 -23.09 -14.98
C GLN A 347 4.76 -22.53 -13.84
N MET A 348 4.40 -22.83 -12.61
CA MET A 348 5.14 -22.41 -11.42
C MET A 348 6.20 -23.44 -11.04
N ASN A 349 7.38 -22.94 -10.66
CA ASN A 349 8.48 -23.74 -10.12
C ASN A 349 8.84 -23.27 -8.70
N ASP A 350 9.28 -24.22 -7.87
CA ASP A 350 9.57 -24.00 -6.44
C ASP A 350 10.66 -22.94 -6.22
N GLU A 351 11.70 -22.94 -7.08
CA GLU A 351 12.83 -22.02 -6.92
C GLU A 351 12.41 -20.56 -7.12
N SER A 352 11.62 -20.26 -8.14
CA SER A 352 11.14 -18.90 -8.42
C SER A 352 10.24 -18.40 -7.30
N ILE A 353 9.29 -19.22 -6.83
CA ILE A 353 8.40 -18.88 -5.70
C ILE A 353 9.24 -18.58 -4.44
N LYS A 354 10.19 -19.46 -4.12
CA LYS A 354 11.08 -19.29 -2.95
C LYS A 354 11.86 -17.98 -3.03
N ASN A 355 12.43 -17.68 -4.19
CA ASN A 355 13.19 -16.45 -4.42
C ASN A 355 12.33 -15.19 -4.25
N MET A 356 11.08 -15.21 -4.69
CA MET A 356 10.14 -14.10 -4.47
C MET A 356 9.80 -13.95 -2.99
N CYS A 357 9.49 -15.05 -2.30
CA CYS A 357 9.20 -15.02 -0.86
C CYS A 357 10.38 -14.46 -0.05
N LEU A 358 11.61 -14.87 -0.36
CA LEU A 358 12.81 -14.34 0.30
C LEU A 358 12.98 -12.84 0.07
N ASN A 359 12.66 -12.33 -1.13
CA ASN A 359 12.78 -10.91 -1.41
C ASN A 359 11.70 -10.06 -0.72
N ILE A 360 10.47 -10.57 -0.63
CA ILE A 360 9.41 -9.93 0.17
C ILE A 360 9.76 -9.98 1.67
N GLN A 361 10.37 -11.07 2.14
CA GLN A 361 10.84 -11.16 3.51
C GLN A 361 11.87 -10.07 3.85
N GLU A 362 12.83 -9.82 2.95
CA GLU A 362 13.83 -8.76 3.15
C GLU A 362 13.18 -7.37 3.31
N LEU A 363 12.06 -7.10 2.62
CA LEU A 363 11.30 -5.86 2.82
C LEU A 363 10.57 -5.85 4.18
N LEU A 364 9.97 -6.97 4.59
CA LEU A 364 9.27 -7.09 5.87
C LEU A 364 10.21 -6.97 7.08
N ASP A 365 11.42 -7.50 6.97
CA ASP A 365 12.44 -7.40 8.02
C ASP A 365 12.83 -5.93 8.28
N LYS A 366 12.62 -5.02 7.32
CA LYS A 366 12.75 -3.56 7.53
C LYS A 366 11.48 -2.90 8.07
N LEU A 367 10.29 -3.47 7.82
CA LEU A 367 9.01 -2.93 8.28
C LEU A 367 8.73 -3.26 9.76
N SER A 368 9.30 -4.34 10.25
CA SER A 368 9.26 -4.79 11.65
C SER A 368 10.13 -3.89 12.53
#